data_AF-A0A3L7VQT5-F1
#
_entry.id   AF-A0A3L7VQT5-F1
#
_cell.length_a   1.000
_cell.length_b   1.000
_cell.length_c   1.000
_cell.angle_alpha   90.00
_cell.angle_beta   90.00
_cell.angle_gamma   90.00
#
_symmetry.space_group_name_H-M   'P 1'
#
loop_
_entity.id
_entity.type
_entity.pdbx_description
1 polymer ?
#
loop_
_entity_poly.entity_id
_entity_poly.type
_entity_poly.pdbx_seq_one_letter_code
_entity_poly.pdbx_strand_id
1 'polypeptide(L)'
;MGSNSVTLDLRQLRQGIPALTAALGEVHSESAAICLENQGHAESVTLQIRDAESKQFELIREPVTEAMRRAYFDLQRATELGAVGVALLLTREMTGLTAIQQSRKGPGFDYWLGSANQPSDTLVFQNDARLEVSGLLSGSDKQFSARVRKKLRQSEPSDDTGLPAYAVVVEFGRPQAQVAKR
;
A
#
# COMPACT_ATOMS: atom_id res chain seq x y z
N MET A 1 -23.07 -2.57 20.31
CA MET A 1 -21.77 -1.89 20.37
C MET A 1 -21.16 -2.02 18.99
N GLY A 2 -21.38 -1.03 18.13
CA GLY A 2 -20.88 -1.09 16.75
C GLY A 2 -19.37 -0.99 16.77
N SER A 3 -18.66 -2.02 16.31
CA SER A 3 -17.27 -1.84 15.92
C SER A 3 -17.27 -0.83 14.78
N ASN A 4 -16.76 0.38 15.01
CA ASN A 4 -16.38 1.27 13.91
C ASN A 4 -15.24 0.56 13.18
N SER A 5 -15.59 -0.28 12.20
CA SER A 5 -14.61 -0.83 11.25
C SER A 5 -14.10 0.34 10.44
N VAL A 6 -12.79 0.57 10.48
CA VAL A 6 -12.18 1.60 9.65
C VAL A 6 -12.13 1.08 8.22
N THR A 7 -12.64 1.89 7.29
CA THR A 7 -12.73 1.55 5.87
C THR A 7 -11.54 2.14 5.12
N LEU A 8 -10.87 1.29 4.34
CA LEU A 8 -9.87 1.66 3.36
C LEU A 8 -10.53 1.57 1.99
N ASP A 9 -10.91 2.71 1.44
CA ASP A 9 -11.57 2.78 0.15
C ASP A 9 -10.56 3.08 -0.96
N LEU A 10 -10.31 2.11 -1.84
CA LEU A 10 -9.34 2.23 -2.93
C LEU A 10 -9.67 3.38 -3.89
N ARG A 11 -10.95 3.77 -4.00
CA ARG A 11 -11.39 4.91 -4.82
C ARG A 11 -10.85 6.24 -4.29
N GLN A 12 -10.40 6.29 -3.04
CA GLN A 12 -9.74 7.46 -2.50
C GLN A 12 -8.33 7.64 -3.06
N LEU A 13 -7.70 6.64 -3.70
CA LEU A 13 -6.35 6.81 -4.25
C LEU A 13 -6.27 7.89 -5.34
N ARG A 14 -7.37 8.11 -6.09
CA ARG A 14 -7.45 9.20 -7.08
C ARG A 14 -7.52 10.59 -6.46
N GLN A 15 -7.69 10.69 -5.14
CA GLN A 15 -7.85 11.93 -4.40
C GLN A 15 -7.02 11.93 -3.10
N GLY A 16 -6.08 12.85 -3.00
CA GLY A 16 -5.53 13.21 -1.70
C GLY A 16 -4.37 12.36 -1.20
N ILE A 17 -3.69 11.57 -2.03
CA ILE A 17 -2.29 11.18 -1.76
C ILE A 17 -1.36 12.13 -2.52
N PRO A 18 -0.57 12.98 -1.84
CA PRO A 18 0.25 14.01 -2.51
C PRO A 18 1.24 13.46 -3.55
N ALA A 19 1.78 12.25 -3.34
CA ALA A 19 2.68 11.61 -4.30
C ALA A 19 2.01 11.06 -5.56
N LEU A 20 0.67 11.09 -5.66
CA LEU A 20 -0.08 10.53 -6.79
C LEU A 20 -0.82 11.61 -7.56
N THR A 21 -0.79 11.51 -8.89
CA THR A 21 -1.82 12.14 -9.73
C THR A 21 -3.11 11.33 -9.65
N ALA A 22 -4.25 11.94 -10.00
CA ALA A 22 -5.52 11.21 -10.03
C ALA A 22 -5.46 9.97 -10.94
N ALA A 23 -4.84 10.08 -12.11
CA ALA A 23 -4.69 8.97 -13.04
C ALA A 23 -3.82 7.84 -12.48
N LEU A 24 -2.72 8.17 -11.78
CA LEU A 24 -1.88 7.16 -11.15
C LEU A 24 -2.60 6.50 -9.96
N GLY A 25 -3.38 7.27 -9.21
CA GLY A 25 -4.28 6.75 -8.18
C GLY A 25 -5.27 5.72 -8.72
N GLU A 26 -5.90 6.01 -9.86
CA GLU A 26 -6.82 5.08 -10.53
C GLU A 26 -6.10 3.79 -10.94
N VAL A 27 -4.90 3.88 -11.52
CA VAL A 27 -4.09 2.71 -11.87
C VAL A 27 -3.84 1.80 -10.66
N HIS A 28 -3.52 2.37 -9.51
CA HIS A 28 -3.33 1.61 -8.28
C HIS A 28 -4.65 1.00 -7.76
N SER A 29 -5.77 1.74 -7.82
CA SER A 29 -7.11 1.25 -7.46
C SER A 29 -7.52 0.06 -8.32
N GLU A 30 -7.48 0.21 -9.64
CA GLU A 30 -7.87 -0.81 -10.60
C GLU A 30 -6.98 -2.05 -10.48
N SER A 31 -5.67 -1.87 -10.30
CA SER A 31 -4.73 -2.98 -10.12
C SER A 31 -5.03 -3.81 -8.85
N ALA A 32 -5.35 -3.15 -7.74
CA ALA A 32 -5.76 -3.83 -6.51
C ALA A 32 -7.12 -4.52 -6.67
N ALA A 33 -8.07 -3.88 -7.36
CA ALA A 33 -9.39 -4.44 -7.64
C ALA A 33 -9.28 -5.74 -8.45
N ILE A 34 -8.43 -5.75 -9.48
CA ILE A 34 -8.14 -6.93 -10.31
C ILE A 34 -7.51 -8.05 -9.48
N CYS A 35 -6.54 -7.73 -8.61
CA CYS A 35 -5.90 -8.75 -7.77
C CYS A 35 -6.90 -9.41 -6.80
N LEU A 36 -7.75 -8.62 -6.16
CA LEU A 36 -8.79 -9.12 -5.25
C LEU A 36 -9.85 -9.96 -5.98
N GLU A 37 -10.34 -9.46 -7.11
CA GLU A 37 -11.34 -10.17 -7.90
C GLU A 37 -10.78 -11.47 -8.49
N ASN A 38 -9.54 -11.47 -9.00
CA ASN A 38 -8.87 -12.67 -9.50
C ASN A 38 -8.73 -13.74 -8.40
N GLN A 39 -8.60 -13.33 -7.14
CA GLN A 39 -8.55 -14.22 -5.99
C GLN A 39 -9.94 -14.63 -5.45
N GLY A 40 -11.02 -14.20 -6.11
CA GLY A 40 -12.41 -14.57 -5.78
C GLY A 40 -13.03 -13.73 -4.66
N HIS A 41 -12.41 -12.60 -4.28
CA HIS A 41 -12.93 -11.75 -3.22
C HIS A 41 -14.02 -10.80 -3.72
N ALA A 42 -14.97 -10.49 -2.84
CA ALA A 42 -16.02 -9.51 -3.09
C ALA A 42 -15.49 -8.07 -3.18
N GLU A 43 -16.37 -7.11 -3.48
CA GLU A 43 -16.03 -5.68 -3.56
C GLU A 43 -15.64 -5.08 -2.21
N SER A 44 -16.16 -5.66 -1.12
CA SER A 44 -15.69 -5.41 0.25
C SER A 44 -15.06 -6.69 0.79
N VAL A 45 -13.87 -6.56 1.35
CA VAL A 45 -13.14 -7.67 1.96
C VAL A 45 -12.42 -7.22 3.23
N THR A 46 -12.34 -8.11 4.21
CA THR A 46 -11.59 -7.82 5.44
C THR A 46 -10.09 -8.02 5.22
N LEU A 47 -9.31 -6.95 5.41
CA LEU A 47 -7.86 -6.96 5.38
C LEU A 47 -7.31 -7.13 6.81
N GLN A 48 -6.63 -8.24 7.07
CA GLN A 48 -6.06 -8.58 8.38
C GLN A 48 -4.64 -7.99 8.55
N ILE A 49 -4.32 -7.42 9.72
CA ILE A 49 -2.97 -6.91 10.00
C ILE A 49 -2.20 -7.91 10.87
N ARG A 50 -1.10 -8.48 10.36
CA ARG A 50 -0.40 -9.59 11.03
C ARG A 50 0.22 -9.26 12.39
N ASP A 51 0.77 -8.07 12.54
CA ASP A 51 1.56 -7.68 13.73
C ASP A 51 0.76 -6.80 14.71
N ALA A 52 -0.53 -6.61 14.47
CA ALA A 52 -1.41 -5.83 15.32
C ALA A 52 -2.57 -6.72 15.75
N GLU A 53 -2.48 -7.28 16.97
CA GLU A 53 -3.53 -8.13 17.51
C GLU A 53 -4.90 -7.45 17.39
N SER A 54 -5.85 -8.15 16.78
CA SER A 54 -7.23 -7.70 16.55
C SER A 54 -7.41 -6.47 15.64
N LYS A 55 -6.39 -6.00 14.91
CA LYS A 55 -6.55 -4.90 13.95
C LYS A 55 -6.87 -5.43 12.55
N GLN A 56 -8.04 -5.04 12.07
CA GLN A 56 -8.51 -5.34 10.71
C GLN A 56 -9.15 -4.10 10.10
N PHE A 57 -9.15 -4.05 8.78
CA PHE A 57 -9.78 -2.99 8.02
C PHE A 57 -10.76 -3.58 7.01
N GLU A 58 -11.81 -2.83 6.70
CA GLU A 58 -12.63 -3.13 5.54
C GLU A 58 -11.98 -2.50 4.31
N LEU A 59 -11.53 -3.31 3.36
CA LEU A 59 -10.97 -2.86 2.10
C LEU A 59 -12.07 -2.88 1.03
N ILE A 60 -12.38 -1.70 0.48
CA ILE A 60 -13.40 -1.53 -0.56
C ILE A 60 -12.74 -1.24 -1.90
N ARG A 61 -13.13 -1.99 -2.94
CA ARG A 61 -12.73 -1.80 -4.33
C ARG A 61 -13.92 -1.41 -5.20
N GLU A 62 -13.62 -0.86 -6.37
CA GLU A 62 -14.62 -0.71 -7.43
C GLU A 62 -14.98 -2.08 -8.08
N PRO A 63 -16.15 -2.16 -8.74
CA PRO A 63 -16.50 -3.30 -9.57
C PRO A 63 -15.49 -3.45 -10.73
N VAL A 64 -15.00 -4.67 -10.95
CA VAL A 64 -14.07 -4.96 -12.05
C VAL A 64 -14.83 -5.04 -13.37
N THR A 65 -14.37 -4.28 -14.36
CA THR A 65 -14.89 -4.31 -15.73
C THR A 65 -14.06 -5.21 -16.64
N GLU A 66 -14.63 -5.65 -17.77
CA GLU A 66 -13.90 -6.40 -18.78
C GLU A 66 -12.74 -5.60 -19.42
N ALA A 67 -12.84 -4.27 -19.45
CA ALA A 67 -11.75 -3.42 -19.91
C ALA A 67 -10.55 -3.49 -18.94
N MET A 68 -10.81 -3.43 -17.62
CA MET A 68 -9.78 -3.61 -16.60
C MET A 68 -9.13 -4.99 -16.70
N ARG A 69 -9.91 -6.06 -16.88
CA ARG A 69 -9.35 -7.42 -17.06
C ARG A 69 -8.35 -7.50 -18.21
N ARG A 70 -8.64 -6.85 -19.33
CA ARG A 70 -7.74 -6.79 -20.48
C ARG A 70 -6.53 -5.89 -20.22
N ALA A 71 -6.73 -4.75 -19.55
CA ALA A 71 -5.66 -3.77 -19.28
C ALA A 71 -4.64 -4.27 -18.24
N TYR A 72 -5.09 -5.02 -17.24
CA TYR A 72 -4.29 -5.51 -16.11
C TYR A 72 -4.10 -7.05 -16.14
N PHE A 73 -4.10 -7.64 -17.34
CA PHE A 73 -3.96 -9.08 -17.52
C PHE A 73 -2.60 -9.62 -17.03
N ASP A 74 -1.56 -8.79 -17.02
CA ASP A 74 -0.31 -9.09 -16.32
C ASP A 74 -0.52 -8.96 -14.81
N LEU A 75 -0.90 -10.08 -14.19
CA LEU A 75 -1.18 -10.15 -12.76
C LEU A 75 0.06 -9.87 -11.90
N GLN A 76 1.28 -10.07 -12.40
CA GLN A 76 2.47 -9.72 -11.65
C GLN A 76 2.58 -8.20 -11.52
N ARG A 77 2.45 -7.48 -12.63
CA ARG A 77 2.42 -6.01 -12.65
C ARG A 77 1.24 -5.46 -11.86
N ALA A 78 0.05 -6.04 -12.01
CA ALA A 78 -1.13 -5.65 -11.23
C ALA A 78 -0.90 -5.85 -9.73
N THR A 79 -0.23 -6.93 -9.32
CA THR A 79 0.10 -7.18 -7.91
C THR A 79 1.03 -6.12 -7.35
N GLU A 80 2.06 -5.72 -8.10
CA GLU A 80 3.00 -4.68 -7.67
C GLU A 80 2.29 -3.33 -7.52
N LEU A 81 1.51 -2.92 -8.52
CA LEU A 81 0.79 -1.65 -8.52
C LEU A 81 -0.36 -1.62 -7.51
N GLY A 82 -1.12 -2.70 -7.38
CA GLY A 82 -2.21 -2.80 -6.43
C GLY A 82 -1.72 -2.75 -4.99
N ALA A 83 -0.58 -3.39 -4.70
CA ALA A 83 0.01 -3.35 -3.37
C ALA A 83 0.45 -1.94 -2.98
N VAL A 84 0.95 -1.13 -3.93
CA VAL A 84 1.23 0.29 -3.69
C VAL A 84 -0.04 1.03 -3.24
N GLY A 85 -1.15 0.86 -3.95
CA GLY A 85 -2.42 1.49 -3.56
C GLY A 85 -2.85 1.16 -2.13
N VAL A 86 -2.92 -0.13 -1.81
CA VAL A 86 -3.30 -0.58 -0.45
C VAL A 86 -2.29 -0.07 0.60
N ALA A 87 -0.99 -0.12 0.31
CA ALA A 87 0.05 0.30 1.24
C ALA A 87 0.01 1.80 1.57
N LEU A 88 -0.32 2.66 0.60
CA LEU A 88 -0.42 4.10 0.80
C LEU A 88 -1.58 4.46 1.75
N LEU A 89 -2.74 3.83 1.57
CA LEU A 89 -3.87 3.99 2.49
C LEU A 89 -3.54 3.43 3.88
N LEU A 90 -2.93 2.25 3.96
CA LEU A 90 -2.51 1.63 5.22
C LEU A 90 -1.52 2.50 5.99
N THR A 91 -0.52 3.06 5.31
CA THR A 91 0.50 3.89 5.94
C THR A 91 -0.16 5.12 6.57
N ARG A 92 -1.04 5.80 5.82
CA ARG A 92 -1.79 6.95 6.34
C ARG A 92 -2.59 6.59 7.58
N GLU A 93 -3.36 5.52 7.51
CA GLU A 93 -4.26 5.13 8.60
C GLU A 93 -3.51 4.61 9.83
N MET A 94 -2.39 3.90 9.64
CA MET A 94 -1.66 3.27 10.75
C MET A 94 -0.61 4.19 11.39
N THR A 95 -0.09 5.18 10.66
CA THR A 95 1.04 5.99 11.14
C THR A 95 0.79 7.49 11.10
N GLY A 96 -0.30 7.95 10.47
CA GLY A 96 -0.53 9.37 10.23
C GLY A 96 0.42 10.00 9.20
N LEU A 97 1.19 9.19 8.46
CA LEU A 97 2.11 9.66 7.43
C LEU A 97 1.54 9.38 6.04
N THR A 98 1.82 10.24 5.08
CA THR A 98 1.42 10.07 3.68
C THR A 98 2.63 10.11 2.75
N ALA A 99 2.55 9.41 1.62
CA ALA A 99 3.54 9.60 0.56
C ALA A 99 3.44 11.02 -0.01
N ILE A 100 4.59 11.70 0.00
CA ILE A 100 4.75 13.06 -0.51
C ILE A 100 5.54 13.10 -1.82
N GLN A 101 6.41 12.12 -2.05
CA GLN A 101 7.16 12.01 -3.29
C GLN A 101 7.57 10.56 -3.57
N GLN A 102 7.52 10.15 -4.84
CA GLN A 102 8.19 8.92 -5.27
C GLN A 102 9.72 9.10 -5.21
N SER A 103 10.42 8.05 -4.80
CA SER A 103 11.87 8.02 -4.79
C SER A 103 12.43 7.88 -6.22
N ARG A 104 13.67 8.34 -6.43
CA ARG A 104 14.45 7.91 -7.59
C ARG A 104 14.77 6.42 -7.46
N LYS A 105 15.04 5.72 -8.56
CA LYS A 105 15.51 4.33 -8.52
C LYS A 105 16.86 4.22 -7.79
N GLY A 106 17.04 3.15 -7.00
CA GLY A 106 18.32 2.80 -6.36
C GLY A 106 18.49 2.99 -4.85
N PRO A 107 17.74 3.86 -4.13
CA PRO A 107 17.98 4.11 -2.70
C PRO A 107 17.36 3.05 -1.77
N GLY A 108 16.63 2.09 -2.34
CA GLY A 108 16.11 0.94 -1.58
C GLY A 108 14.76 1.15 -0.91
N PHE A 109 14.06 2.24 -1.25
CA PHE A 109 12.68 2.52 -0.86
C PHE A 109 11.93 3.13 -2.06
N ASP A 110 10.60 3.09 -2.04
CA ASP A 110 9.72 3.55 -3.13
C ASP A 110 9.21 4.98 -2.94
N TYR A 111 8.93 5.41 -1.71
CA TYR A 111 8.36 6.73 -1.42
C TYR A 111 9.00 7.42 -0.22
N TRP A 112 9.12 8.74 -0.32
CA TRP A 112 9.28 9.62 0.83
C TRP A 112 7.92 9.85 1.48
N LEU A 113 7.90 9.81 2.81
CA LEU A 113 6.72 10.05 3.63
C LEU A 113 6.86 11.38 4.38
N GLY A 114 5.73 12.05 4.59
CA GLY A 114 5.60 13.24 5.44
C GLY A 114 4.27 13.24 6.20
N SER A 115 4.08 14.18 7.11
CA SER A 115 2.84 14.33 7.88
C SER A 115 1.59 14.46 7.00
N ALA A 116 0.56 13.65 7.25
CA ALA A 116 -0.71 13.71 6.53
C ALA A 116 -1.57 14.95 6.89
N ASN A 117 -1.21 15.68 7.95
CA ASN A 117 -1.97 16.84 8.44
C ASN A 117 -1.58 18.17 7.77
N GLN A 118 -0.60 18.16 6.86
CA GLN A 118 -0.20 19.36 6.13
C GLN A 118 -0.93 19.45 4.78
N PRO A 119 -1.52 20.62 4.44
CA PRO A 119 -2.09 20.86 3.11
C PRO A 119 -1.06 20.61 2.00
N SER A 120 -1.47 19.94 0.93
CA SER A 120 -0.58 19.49 -0.15
C SER A 120 0.21 20.61 -0.85
N ASP A 121 -0.35 21.81 -0.87
CA ASP A 121 0.22 23.06 -1.40
C ASP A 121 1.22 23.73 -0.43
N THR A 122 1.25 23.28 0.83
CA THR A 122 2.15 23.78 1.88
C THR A 122 3.07 22.71 2.44
N LEU A 123 3.13 21.53 1.79
CA LEU A 123 4.11 20.50 2.09
C LEU A 123 5.52 21.06 1.86
N VAL A 124 6.06 21.69 2.90
CA VAL A 124 7.49 21.95 3.01
C VAL A 124 8.12 20.57 2.99
N PHE A 125 9.09 20.34 2.09
CA PHE A 125 9.81 19.06 1.97
C PHE A 125 10.49 18.67 3.29
N GLN A 126 9.70 18.10 4.20
CA GLN A 126 10.12 17.49 5.45
C GLN A 126 9.86 16.00 5.28
N ASN A 127 10.90 15.31 4.82
CA ASN A 127 10.88 13.86 4.72
C ASN A 127 10.93 13.32 6.16
N ASP A 128 9.84 12.75 6.62
CA ASP A 128 9.71 12.20 7.98
C ASP A 128 10.07 10.71 8.02
N ALA A 129 9.87 10.00 6.91
CA ALA A 129 10.18 8.57 6.80
C ALA A 129 10.35 8.11 5.35
N ARG A 130 10.81 6.87 5.18
CA ARG A 130 10.94 6.15 3.91
C ARG A 130 9.92 5.02 3.86
N LEU A 131 9.34 4.72 2.70
CA LEU A 131 8.41 3.62 2.49
C LEU A 131 8.86 2.74 1.34
N GLU A 132 8.96 1.44 1.60
CA GLU A 132 9.20 0.39 0.61
C GLU A 132 7.98 -0.55 0.57
N VAL A 133 7.46 -0.84 -0.62
CA VAL A 133 6.21 -1.60 -0.78
C VAL A 133 6.46 -2.95 -1.46
N SER A 134 5.63 -3.93 -1.13
CA SER A 134 5.54 -5.17 -1.90
C SER A 134 4.13 -5.76 -1.93
N GLY A 135 3.80 -6.38 -3.07
CA GLY A 135 2.64 -7.27 -3.19
C GLY A 135 3.00 -8.75 -3.25
N LEU A 136 2.01 -9.58 -2.92
CA LEU A 136 1.93 -11.00 -3.20
C LEU A 136 0.49 -11.29 -3.70
N LEU A 137 0.35 -11.93 -4.85
CA LEU A 137 -0.99 -12.29 -5.34
C LEU A 137 -1.58 -13.43 -4.52
N SER A 138 -0.80 -14.50 -4.34
CA SER A 138 -1.11 -15.64 -3.49
C SER A 138 0.19 -16.19 -2.93
N GLY A 139 0.37 -16.09 -1.61
CA GLY A 139 1.62 -16.47 -0.95
C GLY A 139 1.42 -17.22 0.35
N SER A 140 2.34 -18.12 0.67
CA SER A 140 2.42 -18.78 1.98
C SER A 140 2.92 -17.82 3.07
N ASP A 141 2.67 -18.16 4.33
CA ASP A 141 3.14 -17.39 5.50
C ASP A 141 4.66 -17.20 5.51
N LYS A 142 5.38 -18.23 5.07
CA LYS A 142 6.84 -18.20 4.95
C LYS A 142 7.29 -17.21 3.89
N GLN A 143 6.64 -17.19 2.73
CA GLN A 143 6.92 -16.23 1.66
C GLN A 143 6.59 -14.80 2.09
N PHE A 144 5.43 -14.60 2.73
CA PHE A 144 5.01 -13.31 3.27
C PHE A 144 6.05 -12.76 4.25
N SER A 145 6.39 -13.54 5.28
CA SER A 145 7.36 -13.13 6.30
C SER A 145 8.76 -12.89 5.72
N ALA A 146 9.18 -13.70 4.73
CA ALA A 146 10.45 -13.49 4.03
C ALA A 146 10.44 -12.19 3.22
N ARG A 147 9.30 -11.83 2.62
CA ARG A 147 9.16 -10.60 1.84
C ARG A 147 9.26 -9.36 2.74
N VAL A 148 8.62 -9.37 3.90
CA VAL A 148 8.72 -8.28 4.88
C VAL A 148 10.17 -8.06 5.30
N ARG A 149 10.86 -9.12 5.73
CA ARG A 149 12.29 -9.04 6.10
C ARG A 149 13.15 -8.52 4.96
N LYS A 150 12.91 -9.00 3.73
CA LYS A 150 13.65 -8.55 2.54
C LYS A 150 13.44 -7.05 2.30
N LYS A 151 12.20 -6.57 2.40
CA LYS A 151 11.85 -5.17 2.13
C LYS A 151 12.43 -4.21 3.18
N LEU A 152 12.45 -4.60 4.46
CA LEU A 152 13.18 -3.86 5.49
C LEU A 152 14.67 -3.74 5.16
N ARG A 153 15.33 -4.85 4.80
CA ARG A 153 16.75 -4.85 4.40
C ARG A 153 17.02 -4.02 3.14
N GLN A 154 16.08 -3.99 2.19
CA GLN A 154 16.24 -3.22 0.96
C GLN A 154 16.44 -1.74 1.22
N SER A 155 15.91 -1.21 2.33
CA SER A 155 16.10 0.20 2.71
C SER A 155 17.46 0.52 3.34
N GLU A 156 18.30 -0.47 3.69
CA GLU A 156 19.62 -0.28 4.34
C GLU A 156 20.53 0.70 3.60
N PRO A 157 20.59 0.72 2.25
CA PRO A 157 21.45 1.66 1.50
C PRO A 157 21.14 3.15 1.69
N SER A 158 20.00 3.51 2.30
CA SER A 158 19.62 4.90 2.57
C SER A 158 19.62 5.26 4.06
N ASP A 159 20.32 4.48 4.90
CA ASP A 159 20.38 4.74 6.36
C ASP A 159 21.12 6.00 6.76
N ASP A 160 21.97 6.52 5.87
CA ASP A 160 22.60 7.82 6.00
C ASP A 160 21.59 8.98 6.10
N THR A 161 20.34 8.78 5.65
CA THR A 161 19.25 9.74 5.83
C THR A 161 18.87 9.97 7.30
N GLY A 162 19.15 9.01 8.20
CA GLY A 162 18.74 9.08 9.61
C GLY A 162 17.23 8.99 9.85
N LEU A 163 16.43 8.71 8.81
CA LEU A 163 14.97 8.66 8.89
C LEU A 163 14.45 7.23 9.07
N PRO A 164 13.33 7.02 9.79
CA PRO A 164 12.72 5.69 9.91
C PRO A 164 12.34 5.12 8.53
N ALA A 165 12.39 3.79 8.40
CA ALA A 165 11.97 3.09 7.19
C ALA A 165 10.82 2.14 7.47
N TYR A 166 9.76 2.28 6.70
CA TYR A 166 8.60 1.41 6.70
C TYR A 166 8.67 0.42 5.54
N ALA A 167 8.36 -0.83 5.80
CA ALA A 167 8.09 -1.84 4.79
C ALA A 167 6.64 -2.27 4.90
N VAL A 168 5.88 -2.10 3.81
CA VAL A 168 4.49 -2.54 3.73
C VAL A 168 4.37 -3.68 2.74
N VAL A 169 3.94 -4.84 3.23
CA VAL A 169 3.67 -6.01 2.39
C VAL A 169 2.19 -6.31 2.41
N VAL A 170 1.59 -6.42 1.22
CA VAL A 170 0.18 -6.72 1.00
C VAL A 170 0.08 -8.07 0.30
N GLU A 171 -0.84 -8.93 0.75
CA GLU A 171 -1.14 -10.19 0.10
C GLU A 171 -2.63 -10.31 -0.20
N PHE A 172 -2.96 -10.57 -1.47
CA PHE A 172 -4.33 -10.49 -1.97
C PHE A 172 -5.10 -11.81 -1.87
N GLY A 173 -4.42 -12.95 -1.87
CA GLY A 173 -5.05 -14.27 -1.85
C GLY A 173 -5.70 -14.57 -0.51
N ARG A 174 -5.02 -14.24 0.60
CA ARG A 174 -5.59 -14.17 1.94
C ARG A 174 -5.44 -12.73 2.43
N PRO A 175 -6.40 -11.84 2.13
CA PRO A 175 -6.29 -10.40 2.36
C PRO A 175 -5.67 -10.06 3.71
N GLN A 176 -4.38 -9.80 3.67
CA GLN A 176 -3.58 -9.49 4.86
C GLN A 176 -2.46 -8.53 4.49
N ALA A 177 -2.01 -7.76 5.47
CA ALA A 177 -0.89 -6.87 5.32
C ALA A 177 -0.06 -6.78 6.61
N GLN A 178 1.15 -6.26 6.46
CA GLN A 178 2.03 -5.95 7.58
C GLN A 178 2.70 -4.60 7.29
N VAL A 179 2.62 -3.70 8.26
CA VAL A 179 3.33 -2.42 8.27
C VAL A 179 4.47 -2.55 9.27
N ALA A 180 5.65 -2.91 8.80
CA ALA A 180 6.84 -3.07 9.63
C ALA A 180 7.67 -1.79 9.61
N LYS A 181 8.27 -1.42 10.75
CA LYS A 181 9.14 -0.26 10.91
C LYS A 181 10.55 -0.72 11.32
N ARG A 182 11.58 -0.02 10.84
CA ARG A 182 12.91 0.00 11.46
C ARG A 182 13.41 1.42 11.67
#